data_AF-A0A6G5QF91-F1
#
_entry.id   AF-A0A6G5QF91-F1
#
_cell.length_a   1.000
_cell.length_b   1.000
_cell.length_c   1.000
_cell.angle_alpha   90.00
_cell.angle_beta   90.00
_cell.angle_gamma   90.00
#
_symmetry.space_group_name_H-M   'P 1'
#
loop_
_entity.id
_entity.type
_entity.pdbx_description
1 polymer ?
#
loop_
_entity_poly.entity_id
_entity_poly.type
_entity_poly.pdbx_seq_one_letter_code
_entity_poly.pdbx_strand_id
1 'polypeptide(L)'
;MIKKIGVFAIAMILAGCASNSKNLEQMVQNEVVDTQKPLTLFVIDTSESMTKTDKHSGLSRMETAKKNLKDIILTLDTQKTNLGLISFGYVKSTDNGKDVCSLNTDIKATANVDYFNAKTELLQAQKDSYTPLAKAIDEANSFIKQQPSKKVHLIIISDGCDTCGGSPMTQLKKLESENPYVEISTYVLGYEVEEYTNCQLDKLGKYYDIKDSKDMAAALNEIGTKLAITDGNWENGVYSFNINFDFDSSYIKPEFTQNVQKLADYITKSGNKMQIQGHTDNIGNSDYNTHLSQRRANAVKEKLIELGVDSSKLEAVGYGQDAPKADNSTKEGRYENRRVEAHVIK
;
A
#
# COMPACT_ATOMS: atom_id res chain seq x y z
N MET A 1 8.69 52.53 -40.68
CA MET A 1 9.06 52.36 -39.26
C MET A 1 9.07 50.86 -38.98
N ILE A 2 10.23 50.22 -38.98
CA ILE A 2 11.07 49.93 -37.80
C ILE A 2 10.57 48.68 -37.05
N LYS A 3 11.38 47.61 -37.17
CA LYS A 3 11.68 46.53 -36.21
C LYS A 3 10.59 45.48 -35.93
N LYS A 4 10.89 44.21 -35.64
CA LYS A 4 12.05 43.29 -35.76
C LYS A 4 11.55 41.98 -35.07
N ILE A 5 11.93 40.81 -35.58
CA ILE A 5 12.46 39.62 -34.85
C ILE A 5 11.53 39.05 -33.74
N GLY A 6 10.95 37.84 -33.81
CA GLY A 6 11.50 36.55 -34.22
C GLY A 6 12.04 35.80 -32.99
N VAL A 7 11.41 34.68 -32.56
CA VAL A 7 12.09 33.51 -31.97
C VAL A 7 11.26 32.25 -32.25
N PHE A 8 11.95 31.28 -32.83
CA PHE A 8 11.59 29.89 -33.05
C PHE A 8 11.65 29.10 -31.74
N ALA A 9 10.75 28.12 -31.58
CA ALA A 9 10.88 26.88 -30.80
C ALA A 9 11.22 26.95 -29.29
N ILE A 10 10.40 26.28 -28.46
CA ILE A 10 10.84 25.28 -27.46
C ILE A 10 9.62 24.46 -27.00
N ALA A 11 9.77 23.13 -27.18
CA ALA A 11 9.23 22.02 -26.39
C ALA A 11 7.71 21.78 -26.30
N MET A 12 7.23 21.07 -27.33
CA MET A 12 6.48 19.80 -27.26
C MET A 12 6.78 18.93 -26.01
N ILE A 13 6.27 19.24 -24.81
CA ILE A 13 6.14 18.28 -23.69
C ILE A 13 4.94 18.66 -22.80
N LEU A 14 3.71 18.65 -23.32
CA LEU A 14 2.51 18.87 -22.47
C LEU A 14 1.25 18.09 -22.92
N ALA A 15 1.40 17.05 -23.75
CA ALA A 15 0.26 16.27 -24.23
C ALA A 15 -0.06 15.00 -23.39
N GLY A 16 0.80 14.62 -22.44
CA GLY A 16 0.68 13.35 -21.70
C GLY A 16 -0.10 13.38 -20.38
N CYS A 17 -0.29 14.55 -19.76
CA CYS A 17 -0.86 14.62 -18.41
C CYS A 17 -2.37 14.94 -18.37
N ALA A 18 -2.92 15.59 -19.40
CA ALA A 18 -4.30 16.08 -19.39
C ALA A 18 -5.37 15.03 -19.76
N SER A 19 -4.98 13.93 -20.40
CA SER A 19 -5.90 12.83 -20.75
C SER A 19 -6.15 11.88 -19.57
N ASN A 20 -5.12 11.61 -18.76
CA ASN A 20 -5.25 10.75 -17.58
C ASN A 20 -6.10 11.37 -16.47
N SER A 21 -6.00 12.69 -16.24
CA SER A 21 -6.79 13.35 -15.19
C SER A 21 -8.30 13.33 -15.48
N LYS A 22 -8.70 13.54 -16.74
CA LYS A 22 -10.11 13.48 -17.15
C LYS A 22 -10.71 12.07 -17.04
N ASN A 23 -9.93 11.03 -17.37
CA ASN A 23 -10.36 9.63 -17.17
C ASN A 23 -10.49 9.29 -15.68
N LEU A 24 -9.54 9.73 -14.84
CA LEU A 24 -9.58 9.52 -13.40
C LEU A 24 -10.79 10.21 -12.73
N GLU A 25 -11.14 11.43 -13.15
CA GLU A 25 -12.32 12.14 -12.62
C GLU A 25 -13.65 11.48 -13.05
N GLN A 26 -13.74 10.93 -14.26
CA GLN A 26 -14.92 10.18 -14.72
C GLN A 26 -15.12 8.86 -13.96
N MET A 27 -14.05 8.20 -13.51
CA MET A 27 -14.13 6.97 -12.71
C MET A 27 -14.80 7.18 -11.33
N VAL A 28 -14.77 8.40 -10.79
CA VAL A 28 -15.29 8.75 -9.46
C VAL A 28 -16.76 9.12 -9.48
N GLN A 29 -17.24 9.78 -10.55
CA GLN A 29 -18.57 10.38 -10.58
C GLN A 29 -19.73 9.38 -10.50
N ASN A 30 -19.47 8.08 -10.68
CA ASN A 30 -20.48 7.02 -10.67
C ASN A 30 -20.36 6.04 -9.49
N GLU A 31 -19.43 6.24 -8.55
CA GLU A 31 -19.31 5.35 -7.39
C GLU A 31 -20.25 5.75 -6.26
N VAL A 32 -21.14 4.84 -5.90
CA VAL A 32 -21.93 4.93 -4.66
C VAL A 32 -21.09 4.34 -3.53
N VAL A 33 -20.59 5.20 -2.64
CA VAL A 33 -19.93 4.78 -1.40
C VAL A 33 -20.98 4.19 -0.46
N ASP A 34 -20.79 2.94 -0.06
CA ASP A 34 -21.67 2.32 0.93
C ASP A 34 -21.26 2.74 2.34
N THR A 35 -22.09 3.59 2.95
CA THR A 35 -21.90 4.14 4.28
C THR A 35 -22.03 3.11 5.41
N GLN A 36 -22.51 1.89 5.13
CA GLN A 36 -22.49 0.80 6.11
C GLN A 36 -21.10 0.17 6.25
N LYS A 37 -20.25 0.27 5.24
CA LYS A 37 -18.85 -0.16 5.33
C LYS A 37 -18.04 0.83 6.16
N PRO A 38 -17.03 0.35 6.91
CA PRO A 38 -15.98 1.19 7.46
C PRO A 38 -15.36 2.13 6.41
N LEU A 39 -14.79 3.23 6.87
CA LEU A 39 -13.92 4.10 6.07
C LEU A 39 -12.48 3.98 6.58
N THR A 40 -11.56 3.51 5.74
CA THR A 40 -10.12 3.57 5.99
C THR A 40 -9.55 4.82 5.32
N LEU A 41 -9.17 5.80 6.14
CA LEU A 41 -8.61 7.07 5.72
C LEU A 41 -7.09 7.08 5.96
N PHE A 42 -6.33 7.12 4.87
CA PHE A 42 -4.88 7.29 4.90
C PHE A 42 -4.55 8.78 4.95
N VAL A 43 -3.79 9.22 5.95
CA VAL A 43 -3.41 10.61 6.16
C VAL A 43 -1.89 10.70 6.08
N ILE A 44 -1.37 11.28 5.00
CA ILE A 44 0.04 11.13 4.61
C ILE A 44 0.75 12.47 4.61
N ASP A 45 1.83 12.54 5.36
CA ASP A 45 2.74 13.67 5.37
C ASP A 45 3.49 13.76 4.04
N THR A 46 3.39 14.91 3.40
CA THR A 46 4.10 15.26 2.17
C THR A 46 5.04 16.45 2.38
N SER A 47 5.41 16.73 3.63
CA SER A 47 6.31 17.83 3.97
C SER A 47 7.75 17.61 3.46
N GLU A 48 8.60 18.62 3.61
CA GLU A 48 10.00 18.54 3.17
C GLU A 48 10.78 17.44 3.89
N SER A 49 10.48 17.14 5.16
CA SER A 49 11.18 16.09 5.89
C SER A 49 11.03 14.72 5.22
N MET A 50 9.91 14.48 4.53
CA MET A 50 9.65 13.27 3.76
C MET A 50 10.51 13.15 2.49
N THR A 51 11.23 14.20 2.09
CA THR A 51 12.24 14.13 1.00
C THR A 51 13.56 13.50 1.46
N LYS A 52 13.81 13.41 2.76
CA LYS A 52 15.05 12.85 3.31
C LYS A 52 15.20 11.40 2.89
N THR A 53 16.43 11.03 2.53
CA THR A 53 16.77 9.66 2.15
C THR A 53 16.73 8.76 3.38
N ASP A 54 15.95 7.69 3.28
CA ASP A 54 15.91 6.59 4.23
C ASP A 54 17.27 5.87 4.24
N LYS A 55 17.82 5.66 5.44
CA LYS A 55 19.19 5.16 5.63
C LYS A 55 19.38 3.72 5.13
N HIS A 56 18.31 2.97 4.93
CA HIS A 56 18.33 1.53 4.66
C HIS A 56 18.07 1.20 3.18
N SER A 57 17.26 2.01 2.50
CA SER A 57 16.78 1.76 1.12
C SER A 57 17.44 2.67 0.08
N GLY A 58 17.99 3.82 0.49
CA GLY A 58 18.52 4.82 -0.43
C GLY A 58 17.45 5.59 -1.22
N LEU A 59 16.17 5.31 -0.96
CA LEU A 59 15.01 6.07 -1.46
C LEU A 59 14.65 7.18 -0.47
N SER A 60 13.91 8.20 -0.92
CA SER A 60 13.29 9.14 0.02
C SER A 60 12.23 8.45 0.89
N ARG A 61 12.00 8.97 2.11
CA ARG A 61 10.93 8.49 3.00
C ARG A 61 9.57 8.48 2.31
N MET A 62 9.27 9.50 1.49
CA MET A 62 8.06 9.55 0.67
C MET A 62 7.99 8.43 -0.38
N GLU A 63 9.08 8.15 -1.10
CA GLU A 63 9.11 7.05 -2.07
C GLU A 63 8.91 5.70 -1.39
N THR A 64 9.53 5.49 -0.22
CA THR A 64 9.32 4.28 0.57
C THR A 64 7.88 4.20 1.09
N ALA A 65 7.33 5.29 1.62
CA ALA A 65 5.94 5.35 2.07
C ALA A 65 4.96 5.03 0.93
N LYS A 66 5.17 5.64 -0.23
CA LYS A 66 4.38 5.39 -1.44
C LYS A 66 4.49 3.94 -1.89
N LYS A 67 5.70 3.37 -1.91
CA LYS A 67 5.90 1.97 -2.30
C LYS A 67 5.13 1.01 -1.38
N ASN A 68 5.29 1.15 -0.06
CA ASN A 68 4.60 0.27 0.90
C ASN A 68 3.08 0.48 0.89
N LEU A 69 2.64 1.72 0.67
CA LEU A 69 1.22 2.00 0.50
C LEU A 69 0.67 1.34 -0.76
N LYS A 70 1.40 1.40 -1.88
CA LYS A 70 1.01 0.65 -3.09
C LYS A 70 0.96 -0.85 -2.81
N ASP A 71 1.95 -1.39 -2.11
CA ASP A 71 1.98 -2.81 -1.76
C ASP A 71 0.73 -3.20 -0.94
N ILE A 72 0.32 -2.42 0.07
CA ILE A 72 -0.89 -2.70 0.86
C ILE A 72 -2.19 -2.43 0.08
N ILE A 73 -2.24 -1.44 -0.81
CA ILE A 73 -3.44 -1.11 -1.61
C ILE A 73 -3.91 -2.32 -2.42
N LEU A 74 -2.97 -3.09 -2.95
CA LEU A 74 -3.25 -4.30 -3.71
C LEU A 74 -3.91 -5.40 -2.88
N THR A 75 -3.89 -5.26 -1.56
CA THR A 75 -4.45 -6.20 -0.59
C THR A 75 -5.77 -5.72 -0.03
N LEU A 76 -6.08 -4.43 -0.17
CA LEU A 76 -7.28 -3.83 0.39
C LEU A 76 -8.51 -4.41 -0.30
N ASP A 77 -9.43 -4.93 0.51
CA ASP A 77 -10.72 -5.43 0.04
C ASP A 77 -11.76 -4.32 0.16
N THR A 78 -12.09 -3.71 -0.98
CA THR A 78 -13.08 -2.63 -1.02
C THR A 78 -14.51 -3.12 -0.81
N GLN A 79 -14.76 -4.43 -0.72
CA GLN A 79 -16.01 -4.98 -0.20
C GLN A 79 -16.08 -4.91 1.33
N LYS A 80 -14.94 -4.79 2.02
CA LYS A 80 -14.86 -4.71 3.49
C LYS A 80 -14.69 -3.28 4.01
N THR A 81 -14.12 -2.38 3.22
CA THR A 81 -13.93 -0.97 3.61
C THR A 81 -14.02 -0.02 2.42
N ASN A 82 -14.39 1.23 2.67
CA ASN A 82 -14.18 2.33 1.74
C ASN A 82 -12.81 2.96 1.99
N LEU A 83 -12.20 3.52 0.94
CA LEU A 83 -10.86 4.09 1.01
C LEU A 83 -10.92 5.62 0.88
N GLY A 84 -10.11 6.33 1.65
CA GLY A 84 -9.90 7.77 1.52
C GLY A 84 -8.42 8.11 1.71
N LEU A 85 -7.97 9.21 1.10
CA LEU A 85 -6.58 9.68 1.20
C LEU A 85 -6.57 11.19 1.43
N ILE A 86 -5.81 11.64 2.41
CA ILE A 86 -5.50 13.04 2.64
C ILE A 86 -3.98 13.15 2.63
N SER A 87 -3.43 13.96 1.74
CA SER A 87 -2.00 14.27 1.73
C SER A 87 -1.79 15.71 2.18
N PHE A 88 -0.95 15.91 3.17
CA PHE A 88 -0.79 17.21 3.82
C PHE A 88 0.66 17.68 3.77
N GLY A 89 0.85 18.97 3.55
CA GLY A 89 2.16 19.57 3.34
C GLY A 89 1.94 21.02 2.95
N TYR A 90 2.72 21.93 3.53
CA TYR A 90 2.45 23.36 3.35
C TYR A 90 3.69 24.20 3.23
N VAL A 91 3.72 25.03 2.18
CA VAL A 91 4.73 26.07 1.98
C VAL A 91 4.20 27.38 2.53
N LYS A 92 4.99 28.09 3.34
CA LYS A 92 4.61 29.37 3.95
C LYS A 92 4.02 30.35 2.93
N SER A 93 2.74 30.65 3.13
CA SER A 93 1.90 31.61 2.46
C SER A 93 1.07 32.37 3.51
N THR A 94 1.17 33.69 3.51
CA THR A 94 0.46 34.50 4.49
C THR A 94 -0.90 34.92 3.92
N ASP A 95 -1.98 34.57 4.61
CA ASP A 95 -3.29 35.19 4.41
C ASP A 95 -3.61 36.06 5.62
N ASN A 96 -3.80 37.36 5.40
CA ASN A 96 -4.04 38.35 6.46
C ASN A 96 -3.02 38.31 7.63
N GLY A 97 -1.75 37.98 7.34
CA GLY A 97 -0.68 37.92 8.34
C GLY A 97 -0.69 36.65 9.19
N LYS A 98 -1.50 35.64 8.86
CA LYS A 98 -1.45 34.29 9.45
C LYS A 98 -0.89 33.31 8.44
N ASP A 99 -0.07 32.38 8.92
CA ASP A 99 0.33 31.22 8.14
C ASP A 99 -0.94 30.43 7.79
N VAL A 100 -1.21 30.25 6.49
CA VAL A 100 -2.21 29.29 6.01
C VAL A 100 -1.65 27.88 6.23
N CYS A 101 -2.46 26.82 6.21
CA CYS A 101 -1.91 25.46 6.10
C CYS A 101 -2.63 24.84 4.90
N SER A 102 -1.88 24.33 3.92
CA SER A 102 -2.44 23.74 2.70
C SER A 102 -2.50 22.22 2.77
N LEU A 103 -3.46 21.65 2.05
CA LEU A 103 -3.62 20.23 1.77
C LEU A 103 -3.60 20.08 0.25
N ASN A 104 -2.90 19.06 -0.25
CA ASN A 104 -2.58 18.98 -1.69
C ASN A 104 -3.40 17.93 -2.43
N THR A 105 -3.80 16.86 -1.74
CA THR A 105 -4.55 15.76 -2.35
C THR A 105 -5.57 15.25 -1.35
N ASP A 106 -6.84 15.44 -1.66
CA ASP A 106 -7.95 14.86 -0.91
C ASP A 106 -8.71 13.92 -1.84
N ILE A 107 -8.58 12.61 -1.61
CA ILE A 107 -9.44 11.60 -2.23
C ILE A 107 -10.65 11.40 -1.33
N LYS A 108 -11.82 11.81 -1.84
CA LYS A 108 -13.15 11.45 -1.29
C LYS A 108 -13.30 9.94 -1.16
N ALA A 109 -14.18 9.46 -0.28
CA ALA A 109 -14.31 8.03 -0.06
C ALA A 109 -14.65 7.35 -1.39
N THR A 110 -13.99 6.24 -1.64
CA THR A 110 -14.07 5.50 -2.90
C THR A 110 -14.07 4.01 -2.60
N ALA A 111 -14.82 3.24 -3.39
CA ALA A 111 -14.73 1.78 -3.41
C ALA A 111 -13.83 1.29 -4.58
N ASN A 112 -13.30 2.22 -5.37
CA ASN A 112 -12.42 1.95 -6.50
C ASN A 112 -10.96 1.95 -6.05
N VAL A 113 -10.45 0.74 -5.83
CA VAL A 113 -9.04 0.52 -5.46
C VAL A 113 -8.07 1.04 -6.53
N ASP A 114 -8.46 1.00 -7.81
CA ASP A 114 -7.58 1.43 -8.90
C ASP A 114 -7.49 2.96 -8.97
N TYR A 115 -8.61 3.67 -8.72
CA TYR A 115 -8.62 5.12 -8.56
C TYR A 115 -7.79 5.56 -7.34
N PHE A 116 -7.97 4.87 -6.21
CA PHE A 116 -7.18 5.10 -5.01
C PHE A 116 -5.68 4.93 -5.29
N ASN A 117 -5.29 3.81 -5.92
CA ASN A 117 -3.91 3.53 -6.32
C ASN A 117 -3.33 4.62 -7.25
N ALA A 118 -4.07 5.02 -8.29
CA ALA A 118 -3.61 6.02 -9.24
C ALA A 118 -3.37 7.40 -8.59
N LYS A 119 -4.15 7.75 -7.56
CA LYS A 119 -3.94 8.98 -6.80
C LYS A 119 -2.78 8.86 -5.82
N THR A 120 -2.59 7.69 -5.20
CA THR A 120 -1.38 7.41 -4.41
C THR A 120 -0.10 7.57 -5.24
N GLU A 121 -0.12 7.25 -6.53
CA GLU A 121 1.04 7.46 -7.42
C GLU A 121 1.44 8.93 -7.57
N LEU A 122 0.48 9.85 -7.47
CA LEU A 122 0.68 11.30 -7.57
C LEU A 122 1.29 11.92 -6.30
N LEU A 123 1.37 11.17 -5.20
CA LEU A 123 1.99 11.66 -3.98
C LEU A 123 3.46 11.99 -4.20
N GLN A 124 3.82 13.21 -3.80
CA GLN A 124 5.17 13.77 -3.86
C GLN A 124 5.39 14.63 -2.63
N ALA A 125 6.59 14.51 -2.05
CA ALA A 125 7.00 15.40 -0.98
C ALA A 125 7.27 16.79 -1.56
N GLN A 126 6.85 17.81 -0.81
CA GLN A 126 6.95 19.20 -1.20
C GLN A 126 8.19 19.81 -0.57
N LYS A 127 9.04 20.41 -1.40
CA LYS A 127 10.20 21.15 -0.91
C LYS A 127 9.76 22.41 -0.17
N ASP A 128 10.57 22.86 0.79
CA ASP A 128 10.36 24.10 1.55
C ASP A 128 9.00 24.12 2.28
N SER A 129 8.57 22.93 2.73
CA SER A 129 7.24 22.71 3.28
C SER A 129 7.26 22.07 4.67
N TYR A 130 6.22 22.37 5.43
CA TYR A 130 6.03 22.05 6.82
C TYR A 130 4.92 20.98 6.99
N THR A 131 4.84 20.36 8.17
CA THR A 131 3.88 19.31 8.58
C THR A 131 2.65 19.93 9.28
N PRO A 132 1.52 20.14 8.57
CA PRO A 132 0.26 20.64 9.15
C PRO A 132 -0.67 19.51 9.66
N LEU A 133 -0.20 18.67 10.56
CA LEU A 133 -0.91 17.45 10.98
C LEU A 133 -2.27 17.76 11.65
N ALA A 134 -2.34 18.80 12.48
CA ALA A 134 -3.59 19.25 13.10
C ALA A 134 -4.63 19.63 12.04
N LYS A 135 -4.20 20.33 10.97
CA LYS A 135 -5.09 20.70 9.87
C LYS A 135 -5.55 19.47 9.08
N ALA A 136 -4.68 18.49 8.89
CA ALA A 136 -5.04 17.23 8.23
C ALA A 136 -6.12 16.45 9.03
N ILE A 137 -6.04 16.44 10.36
CA ILE A 137 -7.07 15.84 11.23
C ILE A 137 -8.39 16.62 11.18
N ASP A 138 -8.33 17.96 11.15
CA ASP A 138 -9.53 18.80 10.97
C ASP A 138 -10.20 18.57 9.60
N GLU A 139 -9.42 18.32 8.55
CA GLU A 139 -9.95 17.92 7.24
C GLU A 139 -10.56 16.52 7.28
N ALA A 140 -9.90 15.56 7.92
CA ALA A 140 -10.48 14.23 8.15
C ALA A 140 -11.84 14.31 8.86
N ASN A 141 -11.99 15.21 9.83
CA ASN A 141 -13.27 15.45 10.49
C ASN A 141 -14.33 16.00 9.52
N SER A 142 -13.95 17.00 8.70
CA SER A 142 -14.83 17.58 7.68
C SER A 142 -15.28 16.53 6.65
N PHE A 143 -14.38 15.61 6.31
CA PHE A 143 -14.62 14.49 5.42
C PHE A 143 -15.61 13.48 6.01
N ILE A 144 -15.38 13.03 7.24
CA ILE A 144 -16.23 12.06 7.95
C ILE A 144 -17.68 12.57 8.05
N LYS A 145 -17.85 13.88 8.28
CA LYS A 145 -19.19 14.51 8.33
C LYS A 145 -19.92 14.50 6.99
N GLN A 146 -19.20 14.61 5.88
CA GLN A 146 -19.79 14.59 4.54
C GLN A 146 -20.15 13.17 4.09
N GLN A 147 -19.45 12.16 4.61
CA GLN A 147 -19.63 10.76 4.24
C GLN A 147 -19.66 9.90 5.51
N PRO A 148 -20.78 9.94 6.25
CA PRO A 148 -20.86 9.31 7.57
C PRO A 148 -20.77 7.79 7.45
N SER A 149 -19.67 7.22 7.93
CA SER A 149 -19.57 5.79 8.23
C SER A 149 -19.70 5.58 9.74
N LYS A 150 -20.23 4.43 10.16
CA LYS A 150 -20.29 4.05 11.59
C LYS A 150 -18.92 3.74 12.17
N LYS A 151 -17.92 3.47 11.33
CA LYS A 151 -16.57 3.07 11.74
C LYS A 151 -15.54 3.73 10.83
N VAL A 152 -14.57 4.41 11.42
CA VAL A 152 -13.50 5.10 10.69
C VAL A 152 -12.14 4.66 11.24
N HIS A 153 -11.23 4.33 10.33
CA HIS A 153 -9.86 4.00 10.62
C HIS A 153 -8.96 5.11 10.08
N LEU A 154 -8.33 5.90 10.95
CA LEU A 154 -7.31 6.86 10.56
C LEU A 154 -5.95 6.15 10.59
N ILE A 155 -5.27 6.09 9.44
CA ILE A 155 -3.90 5.58 9.31
C ILE A 155 -3.01 6.76 8.94
N ILE A 156 -2.28 7.30 9.91
CA ILE A 156 -1.43 8.47 9.75
C ILE A 156 0.00 8.02 9.48
N ILE A 157 0.62 8.54 8.41
CA ILE A 157 2.04 8.30 8.09
C ILE A 157 2.75 9.66 8.12
N SER A 158 3.70 9.85 9.02
CA SER A 158 4.45 11.10 9.15
C SER A 158 5.82 10.85 9.78
N ASP A 159 6.80 11.69 9.43
CA ASP A 159 8.14 11.69 10.01
C ASP A 159 8.43 12.94 10.87
N GLY A 160 7.42 13.79 11.08
CA GLY A 160 7.61 15.15 11.55
C GLY A 160 6.66 15.56 12.68
N CYS A 161 7.04 16.65 13.35
CA CYS A 161 6.19 17.33 14.33
C CYS A 161 5.21 18.26 13.63
N ASP A 162 4.04 18.45 14.22
CA ASP A 162 3.14 19.53 13.79
C ASP A 162 3.87 20.87 13.85
N THR A 163 3.75 21.64 12.78
CA THR A 163 4.42 22.93 12.59
C THR A 163 3.44 24.04 12.24
N CYS A 164 2.18 23.73 11.95
CA CYS A 164 1.11 24.71 11.78
C CYS A 164 -0.29 24.07 11.94
N GLY A 165 -1.29 24.87 12.32
CA GLY A 165 -2.68 24.40 12.43
C GLY A 165 -3.13 23.98 13.83
N GLY A 166 -2.24 24.02 14.82
CA GLY A 166 -2.56 23.85 16.23
C GLY A 166 -2.12 22.49 16.78
N SER A 167 -2.76 22.02 17.86
CA SER A 167 -2.40 20.71 18.44
C SER A 167 -3.14 19.58 17.73
N PRO A 168 -2.43 18.57 17.19
CA PRO A 168 -3.06 17.37 16.63
C PRO A 168 -3.97 16.65 17.63
N MET A 169 -3.56 16.57 18.90
CA MET A 169 -4.38 15.97 19.97
C MET A 169 -5.69 16.73 20.20
N THR A 170 -5.67 18.06 20.13
CA THR A 170 -6.90 18.86 20.23
C THR A 170 -7.84 18.57 19.07
N GLN A 171 -7.32 18.47 17.84
CA GLN A 171 -8.13 18.18 16.67
C GLN A 171 -8.65 16.74 16.66
N LEU A 172 -7.89 15.78 17.18
CA LEU A 172 -8.35 14.40 17.32
C LEU A 172 -9.51 14.29 18.33
N LYS A 173 -9.38 14.95 19.50
CA LYS A 173 -10.47 15.01 20.49
C LYS A 173 -11.72 15.70 19.95
N LYS A 174 -11.54 16.75 19.13
CA LYS A 174 -12.64 17.43 18.42
C LYS A 174 -13.31 16.48 17.42
N LEU A 175 -12.51 15.75 16.64
CA LEU A 175 -13.00 14.76 15.69
C LEU A 175 -13.83 13.67 16.39
N GLU A 176 -13.39 13.19 17.56
CA GLU A 176 -14.16 12.22 18.36
C GLU A 176 -15.44 12.82 18.95
N SER A 177 -15.37 14.03 19.53
CA SER A 177 -16.52 14.64 20.20
C SER A 177 -17.61 15.11 19.23
N GLU A 178 -17.24 15.53 18.02
CA GLU A 178 -18.17 15.94 16.97
C GLU A 178 -18.78 14.75 16.22
N ASN A 179 -18.26 13.53 16.42
CA ASN A 179 -18.75 12.29 15.79
C ASN A 179 -19.05 11.20 16.84
N PRO A 180 -19.94 11.44 17.82
CA PRO A 180 -20.12 10.57 19.00
C PRO A 180 -20.68 9.17 18.69
N TYR A 181 -21.20 8.94 17.48
CA TYR A 181 -21.76 7.66 17.03
C TYR A 181 -20.85 6.93 16.03
N VAL A 182 -19.65 7.45 15.81
CA VAL A 182 -18.65 6.87 14.92
C VAL A 182 -17.57 6.23 15.77
N GLU A 183 -17.29 4.95 15.55
CA GLU A 183 -16.15 4.28 16.16
C GLU A 183 -14.88 4.68 15.40
N ILE A 184 -13.99 5.43 16.05
CA ILE A 184 -12.79 5.98 15.41
C ILE A 184 -11.57 5.29 16.00
N SER A 185 -10.77 4.66 15.14
CA SER A 185 -9.49 4.06 15.54
C SER A 185 -8.35 4.77 14.82
N THR A 186 -7.35 5.22 15.57
CA THR A 186 -6.19 5.91 15.02
C THR A 186 -4.94 5.02 15.13
N TYR A 187 -4.26 4.86 14.00
CA TYR A 187 -2.97 4.18 13.87
C TYR A 187 -1.97 5.18 13.32
N VAL A 188 -0.78 5.25 13.91
CA VAL A 188 0.25 6.22 13.54
C VAL A 188 1.54 5.49 13.22
N LEU A 189 2.03 5.67 12.01
CA LEU A 189 3.29 5.15 11.51
C LEU A 189 4.29 6.30 11.51
N GLY A 190 5.10 6.38 12.57
CA GLY A 190 6.15 7.39 12.72
C GLY A 190 7.40 6.96 11.98
N TYR A 191 7.72 7.59 10.86
CA TYR A 191 8.87 7.22 10.03
C TYR A 191 10.15 7.92 10.51
N GLU A 192 11.12 7.15 11.03
CA GLU A 192 12.43 7.64 11.50
C GLU A 192 12.29 8.89 12.39
N VAL A 193 11.31 8.85 13.31
CA VAL A 193 11.07 9.93 14.27
C VAL A 193 12.17 9.87 15.33
N GLU A 194 12.94 10.95 15.48
CA GLU A 194 14.02 11.00 16.47
C GLU A 194 13.45 11.07 17.89
N GLU A 195 13.99 10.26 18.82
CA GLU A 195 13.54 10.10 20.22
C GLU A 195 13.48 11.43 21.01
N TYR A 196 14.29 12.43 20.62
CA TYR A 196 14.37 13.74 21.27
C TYR A 196 13.29 14.74 20.82
N THR A 197 12.59 14.45 19.72
CA THR A 197 11.48 15.27 19.23
C THR A 197 10.17 14.62 19.67
N ASN A 198 9.64 15.11 20.79
CA ASN A 198 8.35 14.69 21.33
C ASN A 198 7.20 15.23 20.44
N CYS A 199 7.08 14.71 19.21
CA CYS A 199 6.08 15.13 18.20
C CYS A 199 4.65 14.70 18.56
N GLN A 200 4.42 14.14 19.75
CA GLN A 200 3.14 13.64 20.25
C GLN A 200 2.45 12.61 19.34
N LEU A 201 3.14 12.13 18.29
CA LEU A 201 2.63 11.13 17.36
C LEU A 201 2.24 9.84 18.09
N ASP A 202 3.03 9.49 19.10
CA ASP A 202 2.82 8.36 20.01
C ASP A 202 1.52 8.47 20.85
N LYS A 203 0.99 9.69 21.01
CA LYS A 203 -0.21 9.98 21.81
C LYS A 203 -1.49 10.01 20.98
N LEU A 204 -1.39 10.07 19.66
CA LEU A 204 -2.55 10.18 18.76
C LEU A 204 -3.29 8.85 18.56
N GLY A 205 -2.69 7.72 18.91
CA GLY A 205 -3.31 6.41 18.72
C GLY A 205 -2.33 5.27 18.92
N LYS A 206 -2.60 4.13 18.27
CA LYS A 206 -1.64 3.01 18.25
C LYS A 206 -0.45 3.39 17.38
N TYR A 207 0.71 3.56 18.01
CA TYR A 207 1.94 3.99 17.37
C TYR A 207 2.80 2.82 16.90
N TYR A 208 3.40 2.97 15.72
CA TYR A 208 4.39 2.10 15.13
C TYR A 208 5.64 2.92 14.83
N ASP A 209 6.77 2.49 15.37
CA ASP A 209 8.09 3.05 15.07
C ASP A 209 8.61 2.43 13.77
N ILE A 210 8.71 3.24 12.72
CA ILE A 210 9.04 2.78 11.37
C ILE A 210 10.47 3.22 11.03
N LYS A 211 11.41 2.29 10.95
CA LYS A 211 12.81 2.60 10.64
C LYS A 211 13.15 2.45 9.18
N ASP A 212 12.39 1.62 8.48
CA ASP A 212 12.58 1.31 7.08
C ASP A 212 11.30 0.79 6.41
N SER A 213 11.44 0.42 5.13
CA SER A 213 10.35 -0.18 4.35
C SER A 213 9.79 -1.47 4.93
N LYS A 214 10.61 -2.29 5.60
CA LYS A 214 10.18 -3.58 6.14
C LYS A 214 9.28 -3.37 7.36
N ASP A 215 9.67 -2.46 8.25
CA ASP A 215 8.87 -2.08 9.41
C ASP A 215 7.52 -1.50 8.96
N MET A 216 7.52 -0.65 7.92
CA MET A 216 6.29 -0.09 7.37
C MET A 216 5.37 -1.16 6.78
N ALA A 217 5.91 -2.08 5.97
CA ALA A 217 5.13 -3.19 5.41
C ALA A 217 4.52 -4.06 6.52
N ALA A 218 5.30 -4.38 7.55
CA ALA A 218 4.83 -5.16 8.70
C ALA A 218 3.70 -4.45 9.45
N ALA A 219 3.86 -3.15 9.73
CA ALA A 219 2.84 -2.34 10.41
C ALA A 219 1.54 -2.25 9.59
N LEU A 220 1.63 -1.93 8.29
CA LEU A 220 0.46 -1.85 7.41
C LEU A 220 -0.25 -3.20 7.29
N ASN A 221 0.49 -4.31 7.22
CA ASN A 221 -0.10 -5.65 7.17
C ASN A 221 -0.79 -6.02 8.49
N GLU A 222 -0.17 -5.71 9.64
CA GLU A 222 -0.76 -5.93 10.95
C GLU A 222 -2.06 -5.13 11.10
N ILE A 223 -2.05 -3.84 10.71
CA ILE A 223 -3.22 -2.98 10.74
C ILE A 223 -4.30 -3.54 9.81
N GLY A 224 -3.95 -3.87 8.56
CA GLY A 224 -4.86 -4.43 7.57
C GLY A 224 -5.57 -5.70 8.06
N THR A 225 -4.79 -6.61 8.63
CA THR A 225 -5.28 -7.87 9.21
C THR A 225 -6.17 -7.62 10.43
N LYS A 226 -5.72 -6.77 11.36
CA LYS A 226 -6.48 -6.43 12.58
C LYS A 226 -7.82 -5.78 12.26
N LEU A 227 -7.85 -4.93 11.24
CA LEU A 227 -9.05 -4.25 10.78
C LEU A 227 -9.92 -5.13 9.87
N ALA A 228 -9.42 -6.32 9.49
CA ALA A 228 -10.03 -7.19 8.50
C ALA A 228 -10.36 -6.45 7.19
N ILE A 229 -9.50 -5.52 6.77
CA ILE A 229 -9.67 -4.74 5.54
C ILE A 229 -8.78 -5.23 4.40
N THR A 230 -7.91 -6.20 4.67
CA THR A 230 -7.06 -6.83 3.68
C THR A 230 -7.49 -8.26 3.41
N ASP A 231 -7.12 -8.77 2.25
CA ASP A 231 -7.11 -10.20 2.00
C ASP A 231 -5.87 -10.82 2.66
N GLY A 232 -6.06 -11.90 3.43
CA GLY A 232 -5.06 -12.54 4.30
C GLY A 232 -3.88 -13.22 3.59
N ASN A 233 -3.54 -12.78 2.39
CA ASN A 233 -2.50 -13.32 1.55
C ASN A 233 -1.15 -12.63 1.78
N TRP A 234 -0.83 -12.13 2.98
CA TRP A 234 0.44 -11.42 3.25
C TRP A 234 1.05 -11.82 4.59
N GLU A 235 2.27 -12.35 4.54
CA GLU A 235 3.08 -12.66 5.71
C GLU A 235 4.46 -12.00 5.54
N ASN A 236 4.87 -11.19 6.53
CA ASN A 236 6.19 -10.54 6.56
C ASN A 236 6.56 -9.67 5.34
N GLY A 237 5.58 -8.98 4.73
CA GLY A 237 5.83 -8.12 3.57
C GLY A 237 6.04 -8.88 2.26
N VAL A 238 5.67 -10.16 2.23
CA VAL A 238 5.60 -11.00 1.04
C VAL A 238 4.15 -11.36 0.80
N TYR A 239 3.70 -11.28 -0.45
CA TYR A 239 2.41 -11.84 -0.87
C TYR A 239 2.48 -13.35 -0.63
N SER A 240 1.86 -13.81 0.45
CA SER A 240 1.68 -15.21 0.80
C SER A 240 0.73 -15.85 -0.23
N PHE A 241 1.33 -16.30 -1.32
CA PHE A 241 0.75 -17.28 -2.21
C PHE A 241 1.26 -18.65 -1.77
N ASN A 242 0.36 -19.53 -1.37
CA ASN A 242 0.67 -20.93 -1.17
C ASN A 242 -0.39 -21.76 -1.89
N ILE A 243 0.06 -22.70 -2.71
CA ILE A 243 -0.80 -23.78 -3.21
C ILE A 243 -0.16 -25.10 -2.87
N ASN A 244 -0.95 -26.02 -2.34
CA ASN A 244 -0.51 -27.36 -2.00
C ASN A 244 -0.80 -28.32 -3.14
N PHE A 245 0.05 -29.33 -3.27
CA PHE A 245 -0.05 -30.35 -4.31
C PHE A 245 -0.27 -31.73 -3.70
N ASP A 246 -1.02 -32.54 -4.44
CA ASP A 246 -1.10 -33.97 -4.14
C ASP A 246 0.28 -34.62 -4.29
N PHE A 247 0.40 -35.80 -3.67
CA PHE A 247 1.60 -36.61 -3.81
C PHE A 247 1.89 -36.87 -5.29
N ASP A 248 3.15 -36.69 -5.67
CA ASP A 248 3.65 -36.92 -7.02
C ASP A 248 2.93 -36.14 -8.15
N SER A 249 2.32 -34.99 -7.83
CA SER A 249 1.53 -34.20 -8.78
C SER A 249 2.05 -32.77 -8.94
N SER A 250 1.88 -32.22 -10.15
CA SER A 250 2.00 -30.80 -10.48
C SER A 250 0.67 -30.19 -10.97
N TYR A 251 -0.44 -30.89 -10.76
CA TYR A 251 -1.77 -30.40 -11.11
C TYR A 251 -2.25 -29.37 -10.09
N ILE A 252 -2.64 -28.19 -10.56
CA ILE A 252 -3.25 -27.14 -9.74
C ILE A 252 -4.74 -27.44 -9.61
N LYS A 253 -5.18 -27.75 -8.38
CA LYS A 253 -6.61 -28.05 -8.12
C LYS A 253 -7.49 -26.82 -8.35
N PRO A 254 -8.76 -27.00 -8.76
CA PRO A 254 -9.70 -25.90 -8.99
C PRO A 254 -9.88 -24.96 -7.79
N GLU A 255 -9.78 -25.49 -6.56
CA GLU A 255 -9.85 -24.70 -5.31
C GLU A 255 -8.78 -23.61 -5.22
N PHE A 256 -7.64 -23.77 -5.91
CA PHE A 256 -6.57 -22.78 -5.94
C PHE A 256 -6.68 -21.78 -7.10
N THR A 257 -7.66 -21.92 -7.99
CA THR A 257 -7.83 -21.02 -9.16
C THR A 257 -7.96 -19.56 -8.73
N GLN A 258 -8.74 -19.30 -7.67
CA GLN A 258 -8.93 -17.94 -7.15
C GLN A 258 -7.62 -17.39 -6.57
N ASN A 259 -6.81 -18.22 -5.90
CA ASN A 259 -5.52 -17.78 -5.36
C ASN A 259 -4.54 -17.41 -6.48
N VAL A 260 -4.52 -18.19 -7.56
CA VAL A 260 -3.69 -17.90 -8.74
C VAL A 260 -4.17 -16.63 -9.45
N GLN A 261 -5.49 -16.40 -9.53
CA GLN A 261 -6.05 -15.15 -10.05
C GLN A 261 -5.62 -13.94 -9.22
N LYS A 262 -5.75 -14.02 -7.90
CA LYS A 262 -5.33 -12.92 -7.02
C LYS A 262 -3.83 -12.63 -7.14
N LEU A 263 -2.99 -13.66 -7.30
CA LEU A 263 -1.57 -13.46 -7.58
C LEU A 263 -1.35 -12.80 -8.95
N ALA A 264 -2.08 -13.21 -9.99
CA ALA A 264 -1.98 -12.58 -11.30
C ALA A 264 -2.36 -11.08 -11.25
N ASP A 265 -3.46 -10.76 -10.57
CA ASP A 265 -3.92 -9.39 -10.36
C ASP A 265 -2.89 -8.57 -9.59
N TYR A 266 -2.32 -9.14 -8.51
CA TYR A 266 -1.25 -8.53 -7.74
C TYR A 266 -0.02 -8.20 -8.61
N ILE A 267 0.47 -9.16 -9.40
CA ILE A 267 1.66 -8.96 -10.25
C ILE A 267 1.40 -7.88 -11.30
N THR A 268 0.21 -7.92 -11.91
CA THR A 268 -0.20 -6.99 -12.96
C THR A 268 -0.29 -5.56 -12.42
N LYS A 269 -0.90 -5.38 -11.25
CA LYS A 269 -1.09 -4.07 -10.64
C LYS A 269 0.17 -3.51 -9.96
N SER A 270 0.96 -4.37 -9.31
CA SER A 270 2.22 -3.96 -8.67
C SER A 270 3.32 -3.66 -9.70
N GLY A 271 3.34 -4.39 -10.81
CA GLY A 271 4.46 -4.43 -11.75
C GLY A 271 5.70 -5.13 -11.17
N ASN A 272 5.59 -5.80 -10.03
CA ASN A 272 6.70 -6.50 -9.38
C ASN A 272 7.14 -7.73 -10.19
N LYS A 273 8.42 -8.09 -10.08
CA LYS A 273 8.90 -9.40 -10.54
C LYS A 273 8.71 -10.41 -9.41
N MET A 274 8.28 -11.62 -9.75
CA MET A 274 8.04 -12.70 -8.80
C MET A 274 8.89 -13.92 -9.13
N GLN A 275 9.46 -14.52 -8.10
CA GLN A 275 10.00 -15.87 -8.12
C GLN A 275 8.94 -16.84 -7.61
N ILE A 276 8.57 -17.79 -8.44
CA ILE A 276 7.65 -18.88 -8.14
C ILE A 276 8.51 -20.07 -7.70
N GLN A 277 8.46 -20.40 -6.42
CA GLN A 277 9.32 -21.40 -5.79
C GLN A 277 8.54 -22.69 -5.56
N GLY A 278 8.96 -23.78 -6.19
CA GLY A 278 8.37 -25.11 -5.99
C GLY A 278 9.11 -25.90 -4.92
N HIS A 279 8.37 -26.66 -4.12
CA HIS A 279 8.90 -27.53 -3.07
C HIS A 279 8.23 -28.92 -3.08
N THR A 280 8.93 -29.92 -2.55
CA THR A 280 8.42 -31.28 -2.32
C THR A 280 8.49 -31.66 -0.85
N ASP A 281 7.86 -32.78 -0.49
CA ASP A 281 8.22 -33.49 0.73
C ASP A 281 9.53 -34.26 0.55
N ASN A 282 9.94 -35.01 1.58
CA ASN A 282 11.18 -35.80 1.57
C ASN A 282 11.03 -37.23 1.00
N ILE A 283 9.91 -37.57 0.36
CA ILE A 283 9.72 -38.91 -0.20
C ILE A 283 10.30 -38.96 -1.61
N GLY A 284 11.11 -39.98 -1.88
CA GLY A 284 11.69 -40.23 -3.20
C GLY A 284 13.14 -39.75 -3.34
N ASN A 285 13.67 -39.83 -4.56
CA ASN A 285 15.03 -39.41 -4.87
C ASN A 285 15.12 -37.88 -4.96
N SER A 286 16.24 -37.31 -4.51
CA SER A 286 16.47 -35.85 -4.51
C SER A 286 16.37 -35.23 -5.92
N ASP A 287 16.98 -35.85 -6.94
CA ASP A 287 16.94 -35.36 -8.32
C ASP A 287 15.51 -35.37 -8.87
N TYR A 288 14.75 -36.42 -8.52
CA TYR A 288 13.34 -36.51 -8.87
C TYR A 288 12.55 -35.35 -8.24
N ASN A 289 12.79 -35.06 -6.96
CA ASN A 289 12.14 -33.98 -6.23
C ASN A 289 12.51 -32.60 -6.78
N THR A 290 13.76 -32.40 -7.22
CA THR A 290 14.18 -31.19 -7.94
C THR A 290 13.39 -31.01 -9.24
N HIS A 291 13.22 -32.05 -10.04
CA HIS A 291 12.43 -31.97 -11.26
C HIS A 291 10.93 -31.78 -10.98
N LEU A 292 10.36 -32.48 -9.99
CA LEU A 292 8.94 -32.35 -9.64
C LEU A 292 8.61 -30.95 -9.11
N SER A 293 9.44 -30.40 -8.22
CA SER A 293 9.28 -29.03 -7.74
C SER A 293 9.37 -28.00 -8.87
N GLN A 294 10.30 -28.17 -9.83
CA GLN A 294 10.38 -27.29 -11.00
C GLN A 294 9.12 -27.38 -11.87
N ARG A 295 8.56 -28.58 -12.07
CA ARG A 295 7.28 -28.75 -12.81
C ARG A 295 6.14 -28.02 -12.11
N ARG A 296 6.05 -28.07 -10.78
CA ARG A 296 5.04 -27.33 -10.00
C ARG A 296 5.19 -25.82 -10.18
N ALA A 297 6.41 -25.29 -10.06
CA ALA A 297 6.68 -23.87 -10.26
C ALA A 297 6.31 -23.43 -11.69
N ASN A 298 6.66 -24.23 -12.69
CA ASN A 298 6.31 -23.97 -14.09
C ASN A 298 4.79 -23.99 -14.31
N ALA A 299 4.06 -24.96 -13.74
CA ALA A 299 2.61 -25.03 -13.88
C ALA A 299 1.91 -23.76 -13.34
N VAL A 300 2.38 -23.22 -12.21
CA VAL A 300 1.86 -21.95 -11.68
C VAL A 300 2.24 -20.78 -12.58
N LYS A 301 3.50 -20.71 -13.02
CA LYS A 301 3.96 -19.66 -13.96
C LYS A 301 3.14 -19.66 -15.25
N GLU A 302 2.90 -20.82 -15.85
CA GLU A 302 2.07 -20.97 -17.06
C GLU A 302 0.65 -20.47 -16.80
N LYS A 303 0.05 -20.84 -15.67
CA LYS A 303 -1.27 -20.35 -15.30
C LYS A 303 -1.33 -18.83 -15.12
N LEU A 304 -0.30 -18.22 -14.53
CA LEU A 304 -0.20 -16.77 -14.41
C LEU A 304 -0.09 -16.08 -15.78
N ILE A 305 0.66 -16.66 -16.72
CA ILE A 305 0.78 -16.16 -18.09
C ILE A 305 -0.57 -16.25 -18.82
N GLU A 306 -1.31 -17.36 -18.67
CA GLU A 306 -2.67 -17.50 -19.21
C GLU A 306 -3.62 -16.42 -18.69
N LEU A 307 -3.41 -15.96 -17.46
CA LEU A 307 -4.17 -14.87 -16.83
C LEU A 307 -3.68 -13.47 -17.21
N GLY A 308 -2.69 -13.37 -18.11
CA GLY A 308 -2.22 -12.12 -18.69
C GLY A 308 -0.99 -11.51 -18.01
N VAL A 309 -0.36 -12.20 -17.06
CA VAL A 309 0.90 -11.72 -16.47
C VAL A 309 2.03 -11.83 -17.48
N ASP A 310 2.80 -10.74 -17.65
CA ASP A 310 3.99 -10.76 -18.51
C ASP A 310 5.01 -11.78 -17.99
N SER A 311 5.38 -12.73 -18.85
CA SER A 311 6.40 -13.75 -18.58
C SER A 311 7.74 -13.17 -18.09
N SER A 312 8.09 -11.93 -18.46
CA SER A 312 9.30 -11.22 -18.02
C SER A 312 9.29 -10.86 -16.53
N LYS A 313 8.11 -10.89 -15.91
CA LYS A 313 7.89 -10.68 -14.48
C LYS A 313 7.95 -11.98 -13.68
N LEU A 314 8.10 -13.14 -14.33
CA LEU A 314 7.99 -14.44 -13.68
C LEU A 314 9.26 -15.28 -13.83
N GLU A 315 9.88 -15.60 -12.72
CA GLU A 315 10.94 -16.61 -12.60
C GLU A 315 10.38 -17.85 -11.90
N ALA A 316 10.71 -19.06 -12.34
CA ALA A 316 10.22 -20.29 -11.74
C ALA A 316 11.41 -21.16 -11.34
N VAL A 317 11.48 -21.55 -10.06
CA VAL A 317 12.63 -22.28 -9.49
C VAL A 317 12.14 -23.45 -8.64
N GLY A 318 12.64 -24.65 -8.91
CA GLY A 318 12.42 -25.84 -8.09
C GLY A 318 13.48 -25.99 -7.00
N TYR A 319 13.07 -26.01 -5.74
CA TYR A 319 13.94 -26.21 -4.57
C TYR A 319 13.99 -27.67 -4.07
N GLY A 320 13.23 -28.56 -4.71
CA GLY A 320 13.11 -29.95 -4.25
C GLY A 320 12.67 -30.05 -2.79
N GLN A 321 13.37 -30.90 -2.04
CA GLN A 321 13.08 -31.20 -0.64
C GLN A 321 13.96 -30.41 0.35
N ASP A 322 14.81 -29.50 -0.14
CA ASP A 322 15.89 -28.89 0.65
C ASP A 322 15.44 -27.71 1.52
N ALA A 323 14.20 -27.24 1.33
CA ALA A 323 13.59 -26.15 2.10
C ALA A 323 12.20 -26.54 2.67
N PRO A 324 12.14 -27.48 3.64
CA PRO A 324 10.89 -27.86 4.28
C PRO A 324 10.37 -26.75 5.20
N LYS A 325 9.06 -26.48 5.16
CA LYS A 325 8.40 -25.56 6.10
C LYS A 325 7.74 -26.28 7.28
N ALA A 326 7.58 -27.60 7.19
CA ALA A 326 6.93 -28.43 8.21
C ALA A 326 7.64 -29.80 8.37
N ASP A 327 7.28 -30.53 9.42
CA ASP A 327 7.90 -31.81 9.75
C ASP A 327 7.53 -32.92 8.74
N ASN A 328 8.53 -33.38 7.99
CA ASN A 328 8.41 -34.45 7.02
C ASN A 328 8.09 -35.84 7.63
N SER A 329 8.21 -36.01 8.96
CA SER A 329 7.85 -37.27 9.63
C SER A 329 6.33 -37.52 9.60
N THR A 330 5.52 -36.46 9.58
CA THR A 330 4.05 -36.52 9.63
C THR A 330 3.43 -36.44 8.23
N LYS A 331 2.22 -36.99 8.04
CA LYS A 331 1.52 -36.91 6.75
C LYS A 331 1.13 -35.46 6.45
N GLU A 332 0.72 -34.75 7.48
CA GLU A 332 0.28 -33.38 7.50
C GLU A 332 1.44 -32.45 7.12
N GLY A 333 2.60 -32.59 7.78
CA GLY A 333 3.78 -31.80 7.46
C GLY A 333 4.34 -32.08 6.06
N ARG A 334 4.24 -33.32 5.56
CA ARG A 334 4.56 -33.60 4.15
C ARG A 334 3.60 -32.90 3.18
N TYR A 335 2.30 -32.89 3.47
CA TYR A 335 1.34 -32.14 2.66
C TYR A 335 1.66 -30.65 2.63
N GLU A 336 2.00 -30.09 3.78
CA GLU A 336 2.48 -28.71 3.87
C GLU A 336 3.73 -28.49 3.01
N ASN A 337 4.71 -29.39 3.03
CA ASN A 337 5.93 -29.24 2.23
C ASN A 337 5.72 -29.35 0.72
N ARG A 338 4.72 -30.10 0.24
CA ARG A 338 4.35 -30.19 -1.17
C ARG A 338 3.62 -28.93 -1.62
N ARG A 339 4.37 -27.89 -1.97
CA ARG A 339 3.81 -26.55 -2.20
C ARG A 339 4.50 -25.75 -3.30
N VAL A 340 3.87 -24.66 -3.69
CA VAL A 340 4.51 -23.53 -4.39
C VAL A 340 4.28 -22.25 -3.62
N GLU A 341 5.35 -21.46 -3.47
CA GLU A 341 5.33 -20.10 -2.91
C GLU A 341 5.67 -19.06 -3.99
N ALA A 342 5.26 -17.80 -3.80
CA ALA A 342 5.66 -16.70 -4.67
C ALA A 342 6.32 -15.57 -3.87
N HIS A 343 7.50 -15.14 -4.30
CA HIS A 343 8.31 -14.14 -3.61
C HIS A 343 8.65 -12.98 -4.54
N VAL A 344 8.60 -11.74 -4.07
CA VAL A 344 9.01 -10.56 -4.86
C VAL A 344 10.53 -10.57 -5.05
N ILE A 345 10.99 -10.45 -6.29
CA ILE A 345 12.41 -10.27 -6.63
C ILE A 345 12.67 -8.77 -6.78
N LYS A 346 13.66 -8.26 -6.04
CA LYS A 346 14.08 -6.85 -6.09
C LYS A 346 15.05 -6.56 -7.23
#